data_AF-A0A7K2F2M0-F1
#
_entry.id   AF-A0A7K2F2M0-F1
#
_cell.length_a   1.000
_cell.length_b   1.000
_cell.length_c   1.000
_cell.angle_alpha   90.00
_cell.angle_beta   90.00
_cell.angle_gamma   90.00
#
_symmetry.space_group_name_H-M   'P 1'
#
loop_
_entity.id
_entity.type
_entity.pdbx_description
1 polymer ?
#
loop_
_entity_poly.entity_id
_entity_poly.type
_entity_poly.pdbx_seq_one_letter_code
_entity_poly.pdbx_strand_id
1 'polypeptide(L)'
;MSSPDSRAVFILRRVGDATAEYGLELVLRDVTDQPELATVRYTRLDGEQRTLLIPVSPSPVGPTASFVRLEGFTAGSTWQATGPTAVPGNPGWPSATLADSVRAAYNEATREAWRQVSERTGQGTRETISGAL
;
A
#
# COMPACT_ATOMS: atom_id res chain seq x y z
N MET A 1 10.27 -10.35 1.14
CA MET A 1 11.13 -9.62 0.17
C MET A 1 11.58 -8.33 0.84
N SER A 2 12.83 -7.91 0.70
CA SER A 2 13.28 -6.60 1.19
C SER A 2 13.33 -5.61 0.02
N SER A 3 13.12 -4.32 0.29
CA SER A 3 13.41 -3.28 -0.71
C SER A 3 14.90 -3.27 -1.07
N PRO A 4 15.28 -2.79 -2.26
CA PRO A 4 16.68 -2.76 -2.69
C PRO A 4 17.61 -1.99 -1.73
N ASP A 5 17.09 -0.95 -1.08
CA ASP A 5 17.79 -0.13 -0.09
C ASP A 5 17.72 -0.70 1.34
N SER A 6 17.10 -1.87 1.53
CA SER A 6 16.88 -2.54 2.81
C SER A 6 16.09 -1.75 3.86
N ARG A 7 15.50 -0.60 3.49
CA ARG A 7 14.69 0.26 4.38
C ARG A 7 13.33 -0.34 4.70
N ALA A 8 12.83 -1.24 3.85
CA ALA A 8 11.52 -1.82 3.97
C ALA A 8 11.53 -3.35 3.78
N VAL A 9 10.58 -4.01 4.45
CA VAL A 9 10.29 -5.43 4.26
C VAL A 9 8.85 -5.59 3.83
N PHE A 10 8.66 -6.41 2.80
CA PHE A 10 7.37 -6.86 2.32
C PHE A 10 7.17 -8.33 2.72
N ILE A 11 6.12 -8.58 3.48
CA ILE A 11 5.74 -9.89 4.01
C ILE A 11 4.37 -10.26 3.44
N LEU A 12 4.34 -11.29 2.61
CA LEU A 12 3.10 -11.85 2.10
C LEU A 12 2.47 -12.73 3.18
N ARG A 13 1.22 -12.46 3.54
CA ARG A 13 0.46 -13.20 4.54
C ARG A 13 -0.83 -13.73 3.93
N ARG A 14 -1.33 -14.86 4.45
CA ARG A 14 -2.73 -15.25 4.22
C ARG A 14 -3.64 -14.45 5.14
N VAL A 15 -4.81 -14.08 4.63
CA VAL A 15 -5.83 -13.29 5.30
C VAL A 15 -7.02 -14.21 5.57
N GLY A 16 -7.18 -14.62 6.83
CA GLY A 16 -8.25 -15.54 7.25
C GLY A 16 -8.00 -17.01 6.92
N ASP A 17 -8.81 -17.89 7.54
CA ASP A 17 -8.69 -19.35 7.39
C ASP A 17 -9.58 -19.94 6.30
N ALA A 18 -10.63 -19.23 5.86
CA ALA A 18 -11.71 -19.80 5.03
C ALA A 18 -11.70 -19.37 3.55
N THR A 19 -11.21 -18.17 3.23
CA THR A 19 -10.97 -17.72 1.85
C THR A 19 -9.45 -17.66 1.67
N ALA A 20 -8.94 -18.21 0.57
CA ALA A 20 -7.50 -18.17 0.27
C ALA A 20 -7.04 -16.76 -0.15
N GLU A 21 -7.39 -15.75 0.64
CA GLU A 21 -7.03 -14.37 0.41
C GLU A 21 -5.60 -14.12 0.90
N TYR A 22 -4.88 -13.30 0.15
CA TYR A 22 -3.54 -12.88 0.50
C TYR A 22 -3.53 -11.39 0.80
N GLY A 23 -2.70 -11.01 1.76
CA GLY A 23 -2.41 -9.65 2.12
C GLY A 23 -0.90 -9.42 2.11
N LEU A 24 -0.51 -8.17 1.92
CA LEU A 24 0.88 -7.76 1.96
C LEU A 24 1.08 -6.79 3.11
N GLU A 25 1.99 -7.15 4.00
CA GLU A 25 2.46 -6.28 5.06
C GLU A 25 3.76 -5.61 4.62
N LEU A 26 3.75 -4.28 4.66
CA LEU A 26 4.91 -3.43 4.45
C LEU A 26 5.35 -2.92 5.82
N VAL A 27 6.58 -3.21 6.21
CA VAL A 27 7.19 -2.71 7.45
C VAL A 27 8.41 -1.87 7.08
N LEU A 28 8.41 -0.60 7.48
CA LEU A 28 9.61 0.23 7.45
C LEU A 28 10.51 -0.12 8.64
N ARG A 29 11.81 -0.32 8.36
CA ARG A 29 12.84 -0.56 9.37
C ARG A 29 13.43 0.75 9.90
N ASP A 30 13.38 1.80 9.09
CA ASP A 30 13.87 3.12 9.45
C ASP A 30 12.76 4.03 9.95
N VAL A 31 13.14 5.00 10.77
CA VAL A 31 12.24 6.07 11.21
C VAL A 31 12.18 7.13 10.11
N THR A 32 10.96 7.44 9.70
CA THR A 32 10.65 8.59 8.84
C THR A 32 9.74 9.53 9.60
N ASP A 33 9.86 10.83 9.37
CA ASP A 33 8.94 11.86 9.91
C ASP A 33 7.78 12.16 8.96
N GLN A 34 7.79 11.54 7.78
CA GLN A 34 6.85 11.81 6.70
C GLN A 34 6.28 10.51 6.11
N PRO A 35 5.04 10.52 5.63
CA PRO A 35 4.50 9.39 4.89
C PRO A 35 5.34 9.15 3.63
N GLU A 36 5.61 7.88 3.38
CA GLU A 36 6.22 7.38 2.14
C GLU A 36 5.23 6.45 1.44
N LEU A 37 5.49 6.15 0.16
CA LEU A 37 4.69 5.26 -0.67
C LEU A 37 5.57 4.20 -1.30
N ALA A 38 5.20 2.94 -1.12
CA ALA A 38 5.68 1.85 -1.94
C ALA A 38 4.71 1.58 -3.09
N THR A 39 5.21 1.06 -4.21
CA THR A 39 4.38 0.56 -5.29
C THR A 39 4.51 -0.95 -5.35
N VAL A 40 3.39 -1.66 -5.45
CA VAL A 40 3.34 -3.10 -5.63
C VAL A 40 2.61 -3.41 -6.92
N ARG A 41 3.18 -4.30 -7.73
CA ARG A 41 2.56 -4.83 -8.94
C ARG A 41 2.40 -6.33 -8.79
N TYR A 42 1.21 -6.85 -9.06
CA TYR A 42 0.95 -8.28 -8.98
C TYR A 42 -0.01 -8.75 -10.07
N THR A 43 0.03 -10.04 -10.38
CA THR A 43 -0.85 -10.66 -11.37
C THR A 43 -2.01 -11.35 -10.67
N ARG A 44 -3.23 -11.00 -11.06
CA ARG A 44 -4.47 -11.64 -10.62
C ARG A 44 -4.66 -13.01 -11.28
N LEU A 45 -5.61 -13.80 -10.76
CA LEU A 45 -5.96 -15.12 -11.30
C LEU A 45 -6.38 -15.08 -12.77
N ASP A 46 -7.04 -14.00 -13.21
CA ASP A 46 -7.45 -13.77 -14.59
C ASP A 46 -6.29 -13.36 -15.53
N GLY A 47 -5.08 -13.23 -14.99
CA GLY A 47 -3.90 -12.77 -15.72
C GLY A 47 -3.77 -11.24 -15.78
N GLU A 48 -4.72 -10.48 -15.25
CA GLU A 48 -4.65 -9.02 -15.22
C GLU A 48 -3.54 -8.56 -14.27
N GLN A 49 -2.72 -7.62 -14.72
CA GLN A 49 -1.73 -6.97 -13.86
C GLN A 49 -2.38 -5.83 -13.09
N ARG A 50 -2.28 -5.85 -11.77
CA ARG A 50 -2.69 -4.76 -10.88
C ARG A 50 -1.51 -4.03 -10.31
N THR A 51 -1.71 -2.73 -10.09
CA THR A 51 -0.80 -1.86 -9.36
C THR A 51 -1.51 -1.35 -8.12
N LEU A 52 -0.86 -1.45 -6.97
CA LEU A 52 -1.28 -0.84 -5.71
C LEU A 52 -0.20 0.11 -5.21
N LEU A 53 -0.66 1.23 -4.69
CA LEU A 53 0.13 2.15 -3.89
C LEU A 53 -0.09 1.78 -2.42
N ILE A 54 0.98 1.69 -1.64
CA ILE A 54 0.89 1.35 -0.21
C ILE A 54 1.51 2.50 0.57
N PRO A 55 0.69 3.32 1.27
CA PRO A 55 1.21 4.37 2.10
C PRO A 55 1.81 3.72 3.33
N VAL A 56 2.86 4.32 3.85
CA VAL A 56 3.40 3.96 5.15
C VAL A 56 3.67 5.26 5.88
N SER A 57 3.06 5.40 7.05
CA SER A 57 3.11 6.62 7.85
C SER A 57 3.78 6.35 9.19
N PRO A 58 4.53 7.35 9.72
CA PRO A 58 5.11 7.23 11.05
C PRO A 58 4.03 6.88 12.08
N SER A 59 4.22 5.78 12.80
CA SER A 59 3.31 5.40 13.90
C SER A 59 3.86 5.92 15.22
N PRO A 60 3.05 6.59 16.06
CA PRO A 60 3.46 6.94 17.43
C PRO A 60 3.55 5.71 18.33
N VAL A 61 2.96 4.58 17.92
CA VAL A 61 2.90 3.33 18.71
C VAL A 61 3.24 2.14 17.81
N GLY A 62 4.33 1.44 18.14
CA GLY A 62 4.77 0.24 17.41
C GLY A 62 5.52 0.53 16.10
N PRO A 63 5.77 -0.51 15.28
CA PRO A 63 6.51 -0.36 14.03
C PRO A 63 5.69 0.42 13.00
N THR A 64 6.39 1.21 12.19
CA THR A 64 5.83 1.92 11.04
C THR A 64 5.49 0.89 9.95
N ALA A 65 4.22 0.51 9.87
CA ALA A 65 3.77 -0.58 9.00
C ALA A 65 2.38 -0.33 8.42
N SER A 66 2.15 -0.95 7.25
CA SER A 66 0.87 -0.97 6.55
C SER A 66 0.54 -2.38 6.10
N PHE A 67 -0.75 -2.69 6.04
CA PHE A 67 -1.25 -3.98 5.62
C PHE A 67 -2.39 -3.81 4.62
N VAL A 68 -2.22 -4.38 3.43
CA VAL A 68 -3.18 -4.30 2.33
C VAL A 68 -3.64 -5.69 1.89
N ARG A 69 -4.90 -5.79 1.44
CA ARG A 69 -5.41 -6.97 0.73
C ARG A 69 -4.91 -6.96 -0.71
N LEU A 70 -4.52 -8.13 -1.21
CA LEU A 70 -4.19 -8.35 -2.61
C LEU A 70 -5.37 -9.06 -3.29
N GLU A 71 -6.39 -8.28 -3.65
CA GLU A 71 -7.59 -8.82 -4.29
C GLU A 71 -7.25 -9.59 -5.57
N GLY A 72 -7.72 -10.84 -5.68
CA GLY A 72 -7.49 -11.72 -6.82
C GLY A 72 -6.08 -12.33 -6.88
N PHE A 73 -5.22 -12.09 -5.90
CA PHE A 73 -3.92 -12.74 -5.78
C PHE A 73 -4.06 -14.19 -5.30
N THR A 74 -3.26 -15.10 -5.85
CA THR A 74 -3.28 -16.53 -5.50
C THR A 74 -1.87 -17.07 -5.23
N ALA A 75 -1.79 -18.28 -4.65
CA ALA A 75 -0.51 -18.95 -4.48
C ALA A 75 0.18 -19.16 -5.82
N GLY A 76 1.41 -18.68 -5.97
CA GLY A 76 2.16 -18.77 -7.23
C GLY A 76 1.99 -17.56 -8.16
N SER A 77 1.10 -16.61 -7.86
CA SER A 77 1.05 -15.32 -8.55
C SER A 77 2.38 -14.58 -8.42
N THR A 78 2.85 -14.02 -9.53
CA THR A 78 4.04 -13.16 -9.53
C THR A 78 3.69 -11.79 -8.98
N TRP A 79 4.62 -11.21 -8.21
CA TRP A 79 4.53 -9.83 -7.76
C TRP A 79 5.91 -9.20 -7.63
N GLN A 80 5.93 -7.87 -7.69
CA GLN A 80 7.10 -7.02 -7.58
C GLN A 80 6.75 -5.82 -6.72
N ALA A 81 7.73 -5.29 -5.98
CA ALA A 81 7.57 -4.07 -5.21
C ALA A 81 8.73 -3.11 -5.44
N THR A 82 8.43 -1.82 -5.43
CA THR A 82 9.43 -0.76 -5.28
C THR A 82 9.48 -0.34 -3.83
N GLY A 83 10.67 0.06 -3.36
CA GLY A 83 10.84 0.57 -2.01
C GLY A 83 10.01 1.84 -1.75
N PRO A 84 9.73 2.16 -0.47
CA PRO A 84 9.05 3.40 -0.11
C PRO A 84 9.83 4.64 -0.55
N THR A 85 9.12 5.59 -1.16
CA THR A 85 9.65 6.90 -1.55
C THR A 85 8.77 8.01 -1.02
N ALA A 86 9.31 9.23 -0.88
CA ALA A 86 8.54 10.40 -0.49
C ALA A 86 7.29 10.57 -1.36
N VAL A 87 6.18 10.97 -0.73
CA VAL A 87 4.92 11.24 -1.43
C VAL A 87 5.11 12.45 -2.37
N PRO A 88 4.95 12.29 -3.69
CA PRO A 88 5.04 13.41 -4.60
C PRO A 88 3.84 14.36 -4.44
N GLY A 89 4.08 15.67 -4.47
CA GLY A 89 3.01 16.67 -4.32
C GLY A 89 1.98 16.66 -5.46
N ASN A 90 2.40 16.26 -6.66
CA ASN A 90 1.50 16.01 -7.80
C ASN A 90 1.88 14.69 -8.50
N PRO A 91 1.31 13.56 -8.05
CA PRO A 91 1.74 12.23 -8.50
C PRO A 91 1.29 11.82 -9.90
N GLY A 92 0.24 12.45 -10.45
CA GLY A 92 -0.38 12.01 -11.71
C GLY A 92 -0.93 10.56 -11.70
N TRP A 93 -1.20 9.98 -10.53
CA TRP A 93 -1.75 8.62 -10.46
C TRP A 93 -3.17 8.57 -11.05
N PRO A 94 -3.51 7.51 -11.80
CA PRO A 94 -4.89 7.29 -12.23
C PRO A 94 -5.82 7.17 -11.02
N SER A 95 -6.94 7.91 -11.02
CA SER A 95 -7.90 7.91 -9.90
C SER A 95 -8.43 6.52 -9.56
N ALA A 96 -8.62 5.66 -10.57
CA ALA A 96 -9.04 4.26 -10.35
C ALA A 96 -7.99 3.47 -9.55
N THR A 97 -6.71 3.56 -9.93
CA THR A 97 -5.60 2.92 -9.21
C THR A 97 -5.51 3.42 -7.77
N LEU A 98 -5.68 4.73 -7.57
CA LEU A 98 -5.65 5.33 -6.23
C LEU A 98 -6.81 4.83 -5.37
N ALA A 99 -8.04 4.85 -5.89
CA ALA A 99 -9.21 4.37 -5.17
C ALA A 99 -9.10 2.87 -4.82
N ASP A 100 -8.62 2.04 -5.74
CA ASP A 100 -8.37 0.62 -5.50
C ASP A 100 -7.29 0.41 -4.42
N SER A 101 -6.24 1.24 -4.43
CA SER A 101 -5.17 1.21 -3.43
C SER A 101 -5.65 1.60 -2.03
N VAL A 102 -6.59 2.55 -1.94
CA VAL A 102 -7.22 2.93 -0.67
C VAL A 102 -8.14 1.81 -0.16
N ARG A 103 -8.99 1.25 -1.04
CA ARG A 103 -9.88 0.12 -0.69
C ARG A 103 -9.12 -1.13 -0.28
N ALA A 104 -7.91 -1.31 -0.77
CA ALA A 104 -7.04 -2.40 -0.37
C ALA A 104 -6.58 -2.30 1.09
N ALA A 105 -6.68 -1.14 1.75
CA ALA A 105 -6.28 -0.96 3.15
C ALA A 105 -7.05 -1.92 4.09
N TYR A 106 -6.32 -2.84 4.71
CA TYR A 106 -6.92 -3.88 5.55
C TYR A 106 -7.26 -3.37 6.96
N ASN A 107 -6.35 -2.59 7.55
CA ASN A 107 -6.44 -2.12 8.93
C ASN A 107 -6.51 -0.60 9.04
N GLU A 108 -6.88 -0.10 10.22
CA GLU A 108 -7.04 1.33 10.46
C GLU A 108 -5.70 2.09 10.34
N ALA A 109 -4.58 1.48 10.71
CA ALA A 109 -3.26 2.10 10.56
C ALA A 109 -2.94 2.44 9.09
N THR A 110 -3.32 1.56 8.15
CA THR A 110 -3.13 1.81 6.71
C THR A 110 -4.10 2.87 6.20
N ARG A 111 -5.34 2.93 6.71
CA ARG A 111 -6.30 3.99 6.38
C ARG A 111 -5.85 5.35 6.90
N GLU A 112 -5.29 5.39 8.10
CA GLU A 112 -4.71 6.60 8.68
C GLU A 112 -3.51 7.08 7.87
N ALA A 113 -2.66 6.15 7.40
CA ALA A 113 -1.57 6.49 6.50
C ALA A 113 -2.09 7.14 5.20
N TRP A 114 -3.22 6.67 4.65
CA TRP A 114 -3.89 7.31 3.52
C TRP A 114 -4.42 8.72 3.85
N ARG A 115 -4.98 8.93 5.05
CA ARG A 115 -5.40 10.28 5.49
C ARG A 115 -4.21 11.24 5.50
N GLN A 116 -3.06 10.83 6.05
CA GLN A 116 -1.84 11.65 6.06
C GLN A 116 -1.29 11.94 4.66
N VAL A 117 -1.39 10.98 3.73
CA VAL A 117 -1.05 11.21 2.31
C VAL A 117 -2.01 12.25 1.70
N SER A 118 -3.31 12.16 2.00
CA SER A 118 -4.31 13.09 1.47
C SER A 118 -4.06 14.54 1.90
N GLU A 119 -3.54 14.77 3.10
CA GLU A 119 -3.19 16.10 3.61
C GLU A 119 -2.09 16.76 2.78
N ARG A 120 -1.22 15.96 2.15
CA ARG A 120 0.00 16.42 1.45
C ARG A 120 -0.15 16.47 -0.08
N THR A 121 -1.29 16.06 -0.61
CA THR A 121 -1.53 15.96 -2.06
C THR A 121 -2.50 17.04 -2.53
N GLY A 122 -2.52 17.29 -3.84
CA GLY A 122 -3.47 18.20 -4.48
C GLY A 122 -4.93 17.77 -4.31
N GLN A 123 -5.86 18.72 -4.50
CA GLN A 123 -7.29 18.54 -4.22
C GLN A 123 -7.90 17.29 -4.87
N GLY A 124 -7.65 17.02 -6.16
CA GLY A 124 -8.24 15.85 -6.84
C GLY A 124 -7.75 14.50 -6.29
N THR A 125 -6.49 14.42 -5.85
CA THR A 125 -5.95 13.23 -5.18
C THR A 125 -6.59 13.06 -3.80
N ARG A 126 -6.71 14.15 -3.04
CA ARG A 126 -7.38 14.16 -1.74
C ARG A 126 -8.83 13.70 -1.83
N GLU A 127 -9.61 14.24 -2.76
CA GLU A 127 -11.02 13.86 -2.96
C GLU A 127 -11.17 12.37 -3.31
N THR A 128 -10.27 11.84 -4.13
CA THR A 128 -10.26 10.41 -4.48
C THR A 128 -9.96 9.55 -3.24
N ILE A 129 -8.98 9.94 -2.41
CA ILE A 129 -8.66 9.21 -1.18
C ILE A 129 -9.84 9.27 -0.21
N SER A 130 -10.39 10.46 0.05
CA SER A 130 -11.51 10.64 0.97
C SER A 130 -12.78 9.89 0.53
N GLY A 131 -13.05 9.78 -0.77
CA GLY A 131 -14.19 9.03 -1.29
C GLY A 131 -14.02 7.51 -1.29
N ALA A 132 -12.81 7.00 -1.05
CA ALA A 132 -12.49 5.58 -1.04
C ALA A 132 -12.17 5.02 0.37
N LEU A 133 -11.97 5.89 1.35
CA LEU A 133 -11.84 5.56 2.78
C LEU A 133 -13.18 5.16 3.39
#